data_AF-A0A3S4FJ89-F1
#
_entry.id   AF-A0A3S4FJ89-F1
#
_cell.length_a   1.000
_cell.length_b   1.000
_cell.length_c   1.000
_cell.angle_alpha   90.00
_cell.angle_beta   90.00
_cell.angle_gamma   90.00
#
_symmetry.space_group_name_H-M   'P 1'
#
loop_
_entity.id
_entity.type
_entity.pdbx_description
1 polymer ?
#
loop_
_entity_poly.entity_id
_entity_poly.type
_entity_poly.pdbx_seq_one_letter_code
_entity_poly.pdbx_strand_id
1 'polypeptide(L)' 'MSKQIIKVVEALTQAGEPLSGQQLLAAAGYPGDCNTDDLEKFFLDIRQALIVEKSIVKLERSEDGQDWFSLAEVGSNE' A
#
# COMPACT_ATOMS: atom_id res chain seq x y z
N MET A 1 12.56 8.59 16.00
CA MET A 1 11.38 9.31 15.45
C MET A 1 10.24 8.33 15.39
N SER A 2 9.17 8.58 16.15
CA SER A 2 7.96 7.74 16.14
C SER A 2 7.23 7.99 14.82
N LYS A 3 7.54 7.21 13.79
CA LYS A 3 6.73 7.21 12.57
C LYS A 3 5.37 6.65 12.97
N GLN A 4 4.34 7.48 12.86
CA GLN A 4 2.97 7.00 13.03
C GLN A 4 2.66 6.09 11.85
N ILE A 5 2.11 4.91 12.13
CA ILE A 5 1.64 4.01 11.10
C ILE A 5 0.44 4.69 10.43
N ILE A 6 0.55 4.91 9.13
CA ILE A 6 -0.50 5.50 8.29
C ILE A 6 -1.11 4.40 7.42
N LYS A 7 -2.29 4.67 6.85
CA LYS A 7 -2.95 3.75 5.91
C LYS A 7 -2.16 3.61 4.62
N VAL A 8 -2.34 2.49 3.92
CA VAL A 8 -1.68 2.23 2.64
C VAL A 8 -2.10 3.21 1.55
N VAL A 9 -3.34 3.70 1.59
CA VAL A 9 -3.85 4.73 0.67
C VAL A 9 -3.08 6.03 0.86
N GLU A 10 -2.87 6.46 2.11
CA GLU A 10 -2.12 7.67 2.44
C GLU A 10 -0.64 7.53 2.05
N ALA A 11 -0.07 6.34 2.26
CA ALA A 11 1.30 6.04 1.87
C ALA A 11 1.50 6.12 0.35
N LEU A 12 0.58 5.55 -0.43
CA LEU A 12 0.58 5.65 -1.90
C LEU A 12 0.33 7.09 -2.37
N THR A 13 -0.54 7.83 -1.69
CA THR A 13 -0.81 9.25 -1.99
C THR A 13 0.41 10.12 -1.76
N GLN A 14 1.16 9.88 -0.68
CA GLN A 14 2.40 10.60 -0.40
C GLN A 14 3.54 10.21 -1.35
N ALA A 15 3.57 8.95 -1.79
CA ALA A 15 4.54 8.50 -2.77
C ALA A 15 4.27 9.07 -4.16
N GLY A 16 2.99 9.18 -4.56
CA GLY A 16 2.60 9.66 -5.89
C GLY A 16 2.99 8.72 -7.04
N GLU A 17 3.50 7.53 -6.71
CA GLU A 17 3.97 6.51 -7.65
C GLU A 17 3.55 5.12 -7.16
N PRO A 18 3.43 4.12 -8.06
CA PRO A 18 3.12 2.76 -7.66
C PRO A 18 4.26 2.19 -6.81
N LEU A 19 3.92 1.59 -5.68
CA LEU A 19 4.87 0.99 -4.75
C LEU A 19 4.72 -0.54 -4.73
N SER A 20 5.86 -1.23 -4.62
CA SER A 20 5.86 -2.66 -4.28
C SER A 20 5.34 -2.87 -2.85
N GLY A 21 4.83 -4.07 -2.54
CA GLY A 21 4.35 -4.38 -1.19
C GLY A 21 5.34 -4.05 -0.06
N GLN A 22 6.64 -4.23 -0.29
CA GLN A 22 7.67 -3.91 0.70
C GLN A 22 7.93 -2.39 0.82
N GLN A 23 7.94 -1.66 -0.30
CA GLN A 23 8.03 -0.20 -0.25
C GLN A 23 6.78 0.41 0.39
N LEU A 24 5.61 -0.15 0.14
CA LEU A 24 4.35 0.29 0.71
C LEU A 24 4.32 0.10 2.23
N LEU A 25 4.83 -1.03 2.73
CA LEU A 25 4.99 -1.29 4.16
C LEU A 25 5.89 -0.21 4.80
N ALA A 26 7.04 0.07 4.21
CA ALA A 26 7.96 1.09 4.71
C ALA A 26 7.39 2.53 4.62
N ALA A 27 6.68 2.84 3.53
CA ALA A 27 6.03 4.14 3.32
C ALA A 27 4.86 4.36 4.30
N ALA A 28 4.11 3.30 4.62
CA ALA A 28 3.09 3.32 5.65
C ALA A 28 3.65 3.47 7.07
N GLY A 29 4.97 3.50 7.23
CA GLY A 29 5.63 3.77 8.51
C GLY A 29 5.88 2.54 9.37
N TYR A 30 5.64 1.34 8.83
CA TYR A 30 5.91 0.10 9.53
C TYR A 30 7.43 -0.15 9.65
N PRO A 31 7.89 -0.70 10.79
CA PRO A 31 9.30 -1.02 11.01
C PRO A 31 9.75 -2.19 10.12
N GLY A 32 11.04 -2.28 9.77
CA GLY A 32 11.56 -3.44 9.04
C GLY A 32 11.44 -4.76 9.82
N ASP A 33 11.39 -4.68 11.15
CA ASP A 33 11.18 -5.80 12.09
C ASP A 33 9.69 -5.92 12.47
N CYS A 34 8.79 -5.86 11.48
CA CYS A 34 7.36 -6.03 11.72
C CYS A 34 7.07 -7.37 12.37
N ASN A 35 6.22 -7.36 13.40
CA ASN A 35 5.66 -8.60 13.93
C ASN A 35 4.49 -9.07 13.06
N THR A 36 4.03 -10.30 13.31
CA THR A 36 2.88 -10.88 12.60
C THR A 36 1.63 -10.00 12.69
N ASP A 37 1.40 -9.33 13.83
CA ASP A 37 0.25 -8.45 14.05
C ASP A 37 0.31 -7.19 13.17
N ASP A 38 1.50 -6.63 12.97
CA ASP A 38 1.72 -5.47 12.11
C ASP A 38 1.49 -5.83 10.64
N LEU A 39 2.00 -6.99 10.22
CA LEU A 39 1.78 -7.52 8.88
C LEU A 39 0.28 -7.81 8.64
N GLU A 40 -0.41 -8.39 9.62
CA GLU A 40 -1.85 -8.64 9.49
C GLU A 40 -2.63 -7.34 9.30
N LYS A 41 -2.34 -6.31 10.10
CA LYS A 41 -2.95 -4.98 9.94
C LYS A 41 -2.67 -4.39 8.57
N PHE A 42 -1.42 -4.50 8.09
CA PHE A 42 -1.04 -4.02 6.77
C PHE A 42 -1.83 -4.72 5.65
N PHE A 43 -1.89 -6.05 5.67
CA PHE A 43 -2.65 -6.80 4.65
C PHE A 43 -4.16 -6.56 4.75
N LEU A 44 -4.68 -6.38 5.97
CA LEU A 44 -6.09 -6.03 6.17
C LEU A 44 -6.40 -4.65 5.59
N ASP A 45 -5.52 -3.67 5.80
CA ASP A 45 -5.66 -2.31 5.26
C ASP A 45 -5.57 -2.31 3.73
N ILE A 46 -4.64 -3.06 3.13
CA ILE A 46 -4.60 -3.30 1.67
C ILE A 46 -5.92 -3.88 1.19
N ARG A 47 -6.41 -4.95 1.83
CA ARG A 47 -7.64 -5.60 1.42
C ARG A 47 -8.83 -4.66 1.51
N GLN A 48 -8.90 -3.86 2.56
CA GLN A 48 -9.95 -2.87 2.75
C GLN A 48 -9.87 -1.77 1.68
N ALA A 49 -8.69 -1.22 1.45
CA ALA A 49 -8.45 -0.20 0.43
C ALA A 49 -8.73 -0.71 -1.00
N LEU A 50 -8.40 -1.98 -1.29
CA LEU A 50 -8.55 -2.60 -2.60
C LEU A 50 -10.00 -3.05 -2.88
N ILE A 51 -10.65 -3.68 -1.90
CA ILE A 51 -11.96 -4.34 -2.09
C ILE A 51 -13.12 -3.43 -1.66
N VAL A 52 -13.00 -2.82 -0.48
CA VAL A 52 -14.08 -2.06 0.16
C VAL A 52 -14.08 -0.62 -0.33
N GLU A 53 -12.96 0.08 -0.13
CA GLU A 53 -12.83 1.50 -0.47
C GLU A 53 -12.51 1.69 -1.97
N LYS A 54 -11.95 0.66 -2.62
CA LYS A 54 -11.49 0.67 -4.02
C LYS A 54 -10.62 1.90 -4.35
N SER A 55 -9.88 2.38 -3.35
CA SER A 55 -9.02 3.56 -3.45
C SER A 55 -7.61 3.22 -3.94
N ILE A 56 -7.27 1.93 -3.99
CA ILE A 56 -6.03 1.43 -4.57
C ILE A 56 -6.34 0.35 -5.59
N VAL A 57 -5.43 0.16 -6.53
CA VAL A 57 -5.43 -0.96 -7.48
C VAL A 57 -4.17 -1.77 -7.29
N LYS A 58 -4.32 -3.09 -7.38
CA LYS A 58 -3.18 -4.00 -7.46
C LYS A 58 -2.80 -4.14 -8.93
N LEU A 59 -1.58 -3.73 -9.25
CA LEU A 59 -0.98 -3.91 -10.57
C LEU A 59 -0.57 -5.37 -10.77
N GLU A 60 -0.51 -5.81 -12.02
CA GLU A 60 -0.10 -7.17 -12.36
C GLU A 60 1.32 -7.45 -11.87
N ARG A 61 1.56 -8.72 -11.52
CA ARG A 61 2.86 -9.18 -11.05
C ARG A 61 3.89 -8.92 -12.14
N SER A 62 4.90 -8.12 -11.80
CA SER A 62 6.12 -8.04 -12.60
C SER A 62 6.79 -9.42 -12.63
N GLU A 63 7.69 -9.64 -13.59
CA GLU A 63 8.40 -10.93 -13.76
C GLU A 63 9.14 -11.40 -12.49
N ASP A 64 9.45 -10.47 -11.57
CA ASP A 64 9.99 -10.72 -10.22
C ASP A 64 8.98 -11.34 -9.21
N GLY A 65 7.72 -11.55 -9.59
CA GLY A 65 6.69 -12.15 -8.73
C GLY A 65 6.18 -11.25 -7.61
N GLN A 66 6.62 -9.99 -7.56
CA GLN A 66 6.19 -9.01 -6.56
C GLN A 66 4.83 -8.40 -6.93
N ASP A 67 3.99 -8.22 -5.92
CA ASP A 67 2.73 -7.51 -6.04
C ASP A 67 2.97 -6.00 -5.91
N TRP A 68 2.52 -5.25 -6.91
CA TRP A 68 2.61 -3.79 -6.97
C TRP A 68 1.25 -3.15 -6.71
N PHE A 69 1.25 -2.00 -6.07
CA PHE A 69 0.05 -1.27 -5.71
C PHE A 69 0.16 0.17 -6.18
N SER A 70 -0.92 0.68 -6.75
CA SER A 70 -1.05 2.09 -7.10
C SER A 70 -2.33 2.64 -6.50
N LEU A 71 -2.43 3.96 -6.39
CA LEU A 71 -3.72 4.59 -6.16
C LEU A 71 -4.67 4.23 -7.32
N ALA A 72 -5.93 3.94 -6.97
CA ALA A 72 -6.96 3.86 -7.97
C ALA A 72 -7.15 5.28 -8.49
N GLU A 73 -6.87 5.51 -9.78
CA GLU A 73 -7.18 6.77 -10.41
C GLU A 73 -8.69 6.99 -10.30
N VAL A 74 -9.11 7.93 -9.45
CA VAL A 74 -10.45 8.50 -9.51
C VAL A 74 -10.45 9.31 -10.80
N GLY A 75 -10.84 8.67 -11.90
CA GLY A 75 -10.67 9.12 -13.28
C GLY A 75 -10.39 10.61 -13.43
N SER A 76 -9.12 10.96 -13.63
CA SER A 76 -8.78 12.13 -14.42
C SER A 76 -8.93 11.72 -15.88
N ASN A 77 -10.18 11.51 -16.28
CA ASN A 77 -10.54 11.42 -17.68
C ASN A 77 -10.61 12.86 -18.19
N GLU A 78 -9.48 13.38 -18.66
CA GLU A 78 -9.46 14.55 -19.56
C GLU A 78 -9.19 14.08 -20.99
#